data_AF-Q1DA87-F1
#
_entry.id   AF-Q1DA87-F1
#
_cell.length_a   1.000
_cell.length_b   1.000
_cell.length_c   1.000
_cell.angle_alpha   90.00
_cell.angle_beta   90.00
_cell.angle_gamma   90.00
#
_symmetry.space_group_name_H-M   'P 1'
#
loop_
_entity.id
_entity.type
_entity.pdbx_description
1 polymer ?
#
loop_
_entity_poly.entity_id
_entity_poly.type
_entity_poly.pdbx_seq_one_letter_code
_entity_poly.pdbx_strand_id
1 'polypeptide(L)'
;MARSLLMRGHCQPTPKEQHPMQNSRSWLAAVAAVAFVTTGCDSDEAPDAKKVADIAASRSAETLRGVSSSMKTVSGLSTLNGLDDAMALFGAGFEGVPLPGLQVGDEGEALSTLFDADEVDAQADELERFLRERVFTEANVESTEDNATVFRLKGEQICTDGRAPADADCVRFVDDAQLRVRATNLGDDSLELELLIGAKRAEPLALRFLPKAVSLVVDLGGLKGAVEQLDAESAGFLPKVMVGQVELKVTKEGESHWIVSASILDALRLELALEGSTFAFSSARAVPLVAFEADGQAKRARFSLDLNTTEVRLPYTGLAPALRGKDWTVSLAGISYSVEATENQTDFVVKNLGLGDAQTHLSLGNDKLFALDLNEQSGRHFDVTLTRGADGAPLLKVQPEFDLVTRFYLAPLKADPASEIPAAYEDATYRLRLSGGAGGPSLRAAPANSATGFKGGLQVVTGELLLSANDSQVVVAQGQCLVGAEPASENDASLLSYLRQGSCE
;
A
#
# COMPACT_ATOMS: atom_id res chain seq x y z
N MET A 1 -13.16 14.04 58.69
CA MET A 1 -14.43 14.80 58.70
C MET A 1 -14.77 15.05 57.23
N ALA A 2 -15.86 14.49 56.66
CA ALA A 2 -17.25 14.97 56.74
C ALA A 2 -17.39 16.41 56.18
N ARG A 3 -18.21 16.72 55.17
CA ARG A 3 -19.30 16.02 54.43
C ARG A 3 -19.11 16.24 52.91
N SER A 4 -19.49 15.37 51.96
CA SER A 4 -20.85 15.01 51.51
C SER A 4 -21.80 16.20 51.21
N LEU A 5 -22.11 16.42 49.93
CA LEU A 5 -23.25 17.22 49.46
C LEU A 5 -23.64 16.73 48.06
N LEU A 6 -24.93 16.48 47.82
CA LEU A 6 -25.44 15.96 46.54
C LEU A 6 -25.85 17.09 45.59
N MET A 7 -25.67 16.86 44.29
CA MET A 7 -26.61 17.35 43.28
C MET A 7 -27.03 16.21 42.35
N ARG A 8 -28.33 16.15 42.02
CA ARG A 8 -28.90 15.22 41.04
C ARG A 8 -29.10 15.97 39.71
N GLY A 9 -28.27 15.67 38.72
CA GLY A 9 -28.49 16.10 37.33
C GLY A 9 -29.48 15.17 36.63
N HIS A 10 -30.44 15.72 35.90
CA HIS A 10 -31.50 14.94 35.23
C HIS A 10 -30.95 14.10 34.08
N CYS A 11 -31.48 12.89 33.90
CA CYS A 11 -31.38 12.18 32.63
C CYS A 11 -32.32 12.85 31.61
N GLN A 12 -31.82 13.17 30.43
CA GLN A 12 -32.62 13.25 29.21
C GLN A 12 -32.11 12.16 28.25
N PRO A 13 -33.01 11.44 27.53
CA PRO A 13 -32.58 10.52 26.50
C PRO A 13 -32.01 11.32 25.32
N THR A 14 -30.85 10.92 24.82
CA THR A 14 -30.38 11.36 23.50
C THR A 14 -31.36 10.89 22.42
N PRO A 15 -31.59 11.68 21.36
CA PRO A 15 -32.28 11.17 20.19
C PRO A 15 -31.48 10.01 19.59
N LYS A 16 -32.17 9.00 19.06
CA LYS A 16 -31.50 7.98 18.24
C LYS A 16 -31.00 8.65 16.96
N GLU A 17 -29.70 8.67 16.75
CA GLU A 17 -29.15 8.84 15.41
C GLU A 17 -29.68 7.68 14.55
N GLN A 18 -30.44 8.02 13.52
CA GLN A 18 -30.70 7.11 12.42
C GLN A 18 -29.46 7.17 11.52
N HIS A 19 -28.88 6.03 11.17
CA HIS A 19 -27.82 5.94 10.16
C HIS A 19 -28.39 5.48 8.81
N PRO A 20 -28.94 6.36 7.96
CA PRO A 20 -29.41 6.00 6.62
C PRO A 20 -28.26 5.91 5.60
N MET A 21 -27.17 5.19 5.93
CA MET A 21 -26.03 5.01 5.00
C MET A 21 -25.16 3.77 5.34
N GLN A 22 -25.80 2.61 5.52
CA GLN A 22 -25.08 1.33 5.72
C GLN A 22 -25.10 0.42 4.46
N ASN A 23 -26.05 0.62 3.54
CA ASN A 23 -26.14 -0.13 2.28
C ASN A 23 -25.31 0.47 1.13
N SER A 24 -24.70 1.65 1.31
CA SER A 24 -23.84 2.31 0.30
C SER A 24 -22.43 1.69 0.19
N ARG A 25 -22.15 0.61 0.92
CA ARG A 25 -20.84 -0.08 0.92
C ARG A 25 -20.69 -1.14 -0.17
N SER A 26 -21.78 -1.71 -0.69
CA SER A 26 -21.71 -2.81 -1.68
C SER A 26 -21.41 -2.33 -3.10
N TRP A 27 -22.04 -1.24 -3.55
CA TRP A 27 -21.95 -0.81 -4.96
C TRP A 27 -20.55 -0.37 -5.41
N LEU A 28 -19.74 0.21 -4.50
CA LEU A 28 -18.36 0.60 -4.80
C LEU A 28 -17.37 -0.58 -4.78
N ALA A 29 -17.69 -1.67 -4.08
CA ALA A 29 -16.89 -2.90 -4.12
C ALA A 29 -17.12 -3.69 -5.43
N ALA A 30 -18.35 -3.67 -5.95
CA ALA A 30 -18.77 -4.39 -7.15
C ALA A 30 -18.18 -3.87 -8.50
N VAL A 31 -17.25 -2.90 -8.46
CA VAL A 31 -16.64 -2.28 -9.65
C VAL A 31 -15.33 -2.98 -10.06
N ALA A 32 -14.79 -3.90 -9.26
CA ALA A 32 -13.51 -4.57 -9.54
C ALA A 32 -13.67 -6.03 -10.03
N ALA A 33 -12.68 -6.49 -10.82
CA ALA A 33 -12.47 -7.85 -11.35
C ALA A 33 -13.37 -8.33 -12.52
N VAL A 34 -12.75 -8.54 -13.70
CA VAL A 34 -13.34 -8.97 -15.01
C VAL A 34 -12.22 -9.71 -15.85
N ALA A 35 -12.49 -10.71 -16.73
CA ALA A 35 -11.73 -11.39 -17.88
C ALA A 35 -12.13 -12.90 -18.01
N PHE A 36 -12.17 -13.69 -19.13
CA PHE A 36 -12.12 -13.49 -20.61
C PHE A 36 -12.66 -14.70 -21.48
N VAL A 37 -13.91 -14.69 -22.01
CA VAL A 37 -14.39 -15.60 -23.11
C VAL A 37 -14.52 -14.84 -24.47
N THR A 38 -14.36 -15.55 -25.60
CA THR A 38 -14.11 -15.00 -26.96
C THR A 38 -15.20 -15.27 -28.00
N THR A 39 -15.50 -14.28 -28.85
CA THR A 39 -16.07 -14.47 -30.20
C THR A 39 -15.95 -13.19 -31.08
N GLY A 40 -15.28 -13.33 -32.23
CA GLY A 40 -15.70 -12.65 -33.47
C GLY A 40 -15.00 -11.33 -33.82
N CYS A 41 -14.14 -11.39 -34.85
CA CYS A 41 -13.50 -10.22 -35.44
C CYS A 41 -14.48 -9.36 -36.25
N ASP A 42 -15.09 -8.37 -35.60
CA ASP A 42 -15.53 -7.12 -36.22
C ASP A 42 -15.01 -5.95 -35.36
N SER A 43 -13.98 -5.27 -35.89
CA SER A 43 -13.20 -4.24 -35.18
C SER A 43 -13.79 -2.83 -35.28
N ASP A 44 -14.54 -2.56 -36.35
CA ASP A 44 -14.87 -1.19 -36.79
C ASP A 44 -16.33 -0.80 -36.46
N GLU A 45 -17.15 -1.72 -35.95
CA GLU A 45 -18.55 -1.48 -35.58
C GLU A 45 -18.71 -1.32 -34.06
N ALA A 46 -19.61 -0.40 -33.66
CA ALA A 46 -19.97 -0.20 -32.25
C ALA A 46 -20.52 -1.49 -31.61
N PRO A 47 -20.25 -1.71 -30.31
CA PRO A 47 -20.65 -2.95 -29.66
C PRO A 47 -22.15 -2.91 -29.31
N ASP A 48 -22.91 -3.89 -29.81
CA ASP A 48 -24.33 -4.02 -29.48
C ASP A 48 -24.55 -4.38 -27.99
N ALA A 49 -25.78 -4.20 -27.48
CA ALA A 49 -26.06 -4.40 -26.06
C ALA A 49 -25.75 -5.82 -25.58
N LYS A 50 -25.94 -6.84 -26.42
CA LYS A 50 -25.59 -8.23 -26.11
C LYS A 50 -24.08 -8.44 -26.14
N LYS A 51 -23.35 -7.91 -27.13
CA LYS A 51 -21.87 -7.95 -27.17
C LYS A 51 -21.27 -7.30 -25.92
N VAL A 52 -21.79 -6.14 -25.50
CA VAL A 52 -21.38 -5.48 -24.25
C VAL A 52 -21.73 -6.33 -23.02
N ALA A 53 -22.94 -6.89 -22.94
CA ALA A 53 -23.36 -7.74 -21.83
C ALA A 53 -22.55 -9.05 -21.73
N ASP A 54 -22.36 -9.76 -22.84
CA ASP A 54 -21.56 -10.98 -22.92
C ASP A 54 -20.12 -10.70 -22.52
N ILE A 55 -19.52 -9.64 -23.07
CA ILE A 55 -18.17 -9.20 -22.72
C ILE A 55 -18.09 -8.81 -21.25
N ALA A 56 -18.87 -7.87 -20.75
CA ALA A 56 -18.69 -7.40 -19.37
C ALA A 56 -18.97 -8.52 -18.35
N ALA A 57 -20.08 -9.24 -18.52
CA ALA A 57 -20.63 -10.09 -17.48
C ALA A 57 -19.96 -11.47 -17.38
N SER A 58 -19.69 -12.15 -18.51
CA SER A 58 -18.95 -13.43 -18.48
C SER A 58 -17.54 -13.23 -17.94
N ARG A 59 -16.95 -12.09 -18.31
CA ARG A 59 -15.63 -11.68 -17.85
C ARG A 59 -15.67 -11.35 -16.35
N SER A 60 -16.66 -10.62 -15.83
CA SER A 60 -16.77 -10.28 -14.39
C SER A 60 -16.63 -11.52 -13.52
N ALA A 61 -17.31 -12.58 -13.94
CA ALA A 61 -17.34 -13.81 -13.19
C ALA A 61 -16.00 -14.58 -13.24
N GLU A 62 -15.37 -14.80 -14.40
CA GLU A 62 -14.15 -15.63 -14.47
C GLU A 62 -12.97 -15.04 -13.68
N THR A 63 -12.68 -13.73 -13.70
CA THR A 63 -11.54 -13.18 -12.94
C THR A 63 -11.73 -13.27 -11.43
N LEU A 64 -12.95 -13.11 -10.92
CA LEU A 64 -13.24 -13.34 -9.50
C LEU A 64 -12.88 -14.78 -9.10
N ARG A 65 -13.29 -15.78 -9.90
CA ARG A 65 -12.96 -17.20 -9.68
C ARG A 65 -11.47 -17.50 -9.90
N GLY A 66 -10.83 -16.85 -10.87
CA GLY A 66 -9.42 -16.99 -11.21
C GLY A 66 -8.48 -16.47 -10.11
N VAL A 67 -8.77 -15.29 -9.57
CA VAL A 67 -8.05 -14.73 -8.41
C VAL A 67 -8.28 -15.60 -7.17
N SER A 68 -9.53 -15.96 -6.87
CA SER A 68 -9.86 -16.80 -5.70
C SER A 68 -9.16 -18.16 -5.72
N SER A 69 -9.23 -18.90 -6.85
CA SER A 69 -8.54 -20.19 -7.01
C SER A 69 -7.00 -20.08 -6.96
N SER A 70 -6.44 -18.96 -7.41
CA SER A 70 -5.01 -18.67 -7.29
C SER A 70 -4.60 -18.36 -5.85
N MET A 71 -5.38 -17.53 -5.13
CA MET A 71 -5.16 -17.25 -3.70
C MET A 71 -5.23 -18.52 -2.85
N LYS A 72 -6.20 -19.40 -3.13
CA LYS A 72 -6.34 -20.73 -2.51
C LYS A 72 -5.15 -21.67 -2.79
N THR A 73 -4.42 -21.44 -3.87
CA THR A 73 -3.18 -22.17 -4.18
C THR A 73 -1.99 -21.58 -3.41
N VAL A 74 -1.93 -20.25 -3.27
CA VAL A 74 -0.86 -19.55 -2.53
C VAL A 74 -0.97 -19.78 -1.01
N SER A 75 -2.16 -19.75 -0.42
CA SER A 75 -2.36 -20.08 0.99
C SER A 75 -2.07 -21.55 1.34
N GLY A 76 -1.98 -22.42 0.32
CA GLY A 76 -1.51 -23.80 0.45
C GLY A 76 0.02 -23.97 0.45
N LEU A 77 0.80 -22.90 0.22
CA LEU A 77 2.26 -22.97 0.18
C LEU A 77 2.84 -23.14 1.60
N SER A 78 3.21 -24.37 1.95
CA SER A 78 3.90 -24.73 3.20
C SER A 78 5.16 -23.89 3.49
N THR A 79 5.78 -23.35 2.44
CA THR A 79 6.89 -22.40 2.49
C THR A 79 6.54 -21.13 3.29
N LEU A 80 5.32 -20.59 3.20
CA LEU A 80 4.96 -19.33 3.90
C LEU A 80 5.01 -19.49 5.42
N ASN A 81 4.43 -20.57 5.96
CA ASN A 81 4.50 -20.90 7.39
C ASN A 81 5.97 -20.99 7.89
N GLY A 82 6.87 -21.48 7.04
CA GLY A 82 8.31 -21.58 7.33
C GLY A 82 9.05 -20.23 7.34
N LEU A 83 8.47 -19.18 6.73
CA LEU A 83 8.98 -17.82 6.85
C LEU A 83 8.61 -17.22 8.20
N ASP A 84 7.36 -17.40 8.65
CA ASP A 84 6.87 -16.91 9.94
C ASP A 84 7.67 -17.53 11.11
N ASP A 85 7.87 -18.86 11.09
CA ASP A 85 8.76 -19.57 12.03
C ASP A 85 10.18 -18.95 12.04
N ALA A 86 10.75 -18.67 10.86
CA ALA A 86 12.09 -18.13 10.74
C ALA A 86 12.18 -16.66 11.21
N MET A 87 11.16 -15.85 10.96
CA MET A 87 11.06 -14.47 11.44
C MET A 87 10.83 -14.40 12.95
N ALA A 88 10.01 -15.28 13.52
CA ALA A 88 9.82 -15.41 14.96
C ALA A 88 11.12 -15.81 15.68
N LEU A 89 11.85 -16.80 15.14
CA LEU A 89 13.17 -17.20 15.65
C LEU A 89 14.21 -16.09 15.53
N PHE A 90 14.19 -15.31 14.44
CA PHE A 90 15.07 -14.16 14.27
C PHE A 90 14.74 -13.06 15.30
N GLY A 91 13.46 -12.72 15.45
CA GLY A 91 12.96 -11.72 16.41
C GLY A 91 13.27 -12.03 17.87
N ALA A 92 13.09 -13.29 18.30
CA ALA A 92 13.48 -13.75 19.64
C ALA A 92 14.99 -13.56 19.92
N GLY A 93 15.83 -13.59 18.88
CA GLY A 93 17.25 -13.27 18.97
C GLY A 93 17.56 -11.83 19.39
N PHE A 94 16.61 -10.90 19.28
CA PHE A 94 16.78 -9.49 19.61
C PHE A 94 16.18 -9.09 20.96
N GLU A 95 15.63 -10.00 21.77
CA GLU A 95 15.18 -9.66 23.14
C GLU A 95 16.29 -9.03 24.02
N GLY A 96 17.55 -9.33 23.72
CA GLY A 96 18.73 -8.74 24.37
C GLY A 96 19.24 -7.43 23.76
N VAL A 97 18.63 -6.90 22.70
CA VAL A 97 19.09 -5.71 21.94
C VAL A 97 17.96 -4.67 21.85
N PRO A 98 18.14 -3.44 22.36
CA PRO A 98 17.10 -2.41 22.34
C PRO A 98 16.92 -1.80 20.93
N LEU A 99 16.20 -2.52 20.06
CA LEU A 99 15.77 -2.01 18.76
C LEU A 99 14.42 -1.27 18.86
N PRO A 100 14.21 -0.17 18.11
CA PRO A 100 12.89 0.39 17.91
C PRO A 100 11.98 -0.65 17.24
N GLY A 101 10.90 -1.04 17.91
CA GLY A 101 9.98 -2.06 17.40
C GLY A 101 9.23 -1.59 16.16
N LEU A 102 9.64 -2.09 14.99
CA LEU A 102 8.80 -2.05 13.79
C LEU A 102 7.59 -2.96 14.02
N GLN A 103 6.45 -2.36 14.37
CA GLN A 103 5.18 -3.08 14.41
C GLN A 103 4.79 -3.45 12.97
N VAL A 104 5.08 -4.70 12.59
CA VAL A 104 4.36 -5.35 11.49
C VAL A 104 2.91 -5.44 11.96
N GLY A 105 2.00 -4.74 11.27
CA GLY A 105 0.60 -4.67 11.64
C GLY A 105 -0.11 -6.01 11.49
N ASP A 106 -1.24 -6.16 12.19
CA ASP A 106 -2.11 -7.36 12.18
C ASP A 106 -2.91 -7.50 10.86
N GLU A 107 -2.38 -6.95 9.76
CA GLU A 107 -3.07 -6.76 8.47
C GLU A 107 -3.17 -8.08 7.66
N GLY A 108 -2.50 -9.15 8.11
CA GLY A 108 -2.58 -10.47 7.51
C GLY A 108 -3.98 -11.10 7.56
N GLU A 109 -4.74 -10.88 8.64
CA GLU A 109 -6.13 -11.36 8.74
C GLU A 109 -7.08 -10.61 7.79
N ALA A 110 -6.76 -9.38 7.41
CA ALA A 110 -7.59 -8.57 6.52
C ALA A 110 -7.58 -9.08 5.06
N LEU A 111 -6.50 -9.74 4.62
CA LEU A 111 -6.43 -10.31 3.27
C LEU A 111 -7.08 -11.70 3.18
N SER A 112 -6.96 -12.54 4.21
CA SER A 112 -7.55 -13.89 4.20
C SER A 112 -9.08 -13.88 4.30
N THR A 113 -9.64 -12.88 4.99
CA THR A 113 -11.10 -12.71 5.16
C THR A 113 -11.82 -12.09 3.95
N LEU A 114 -11.09 -11.60 2.95
CA LEU A 114 -11.67 -11.01 1.72
C LEU A 114 -11.95 -12.02 0.60
N PHE A 115 -11.52 -13.28 0.74
CA PHE A 115 -11.54 -14.27 -0.34
C PHE A 115 -12.05 -15.66 0.10
N ASP A 116 -13.20 -15.71 0.77
CA ASP A 116 -13.96 -16.98 0.84
C ASP A 116 -14.42 -17.37 -0.57
N ALA A 117 -14.02 -18.54 -1.03
CA ALA A 117 -14.26 -18.98 -2.40
C ALA A 117 -15.76 -19.21 -2.69
N ASP A 118 -16.52 -19.68 -1.71
CA ASP A 118 -17.94 -20.00 -1.89
C ASP A 118 -18.79 -18.71 -1.90
N GLU A 119 -18.35 -17.66 -1.17
CA GLU A 119 -18.96 -16.32 -1.27
C GLU A 119 -18.58 -15.61 -2.58
N VAL A 120 -17.33 -15.74 -3.05
CA VAL A 120 -16.88 -15.13 -4.31
C VAL A 120 -17.59 -15.73 -5.53
N ASP A 121 -17.81 -17.05 -5.57
CA ASP A 121 -18.60 -17.69 -6.63
C ASP A 121 -20.05 -17.17 -6.68
N ALA A 122 -20.69 -17.00 -5.51
CA ALA A 122 -22.05 -16.46 -5.44
C ALA A 122 -22.15 -14.98 -5.86
N GLN A 123 -21.14 -14.17 -5.51
CA GLN A 123 -21.04 -12.77 -5.93
C GLN A 123 -20.81 -12.65 -7.45
N ALA A 124 -19.98 -13.52 -8.03
CA ALA A 124 -19.73 -13.59 -9.46
C ALA A 124 -21.01 -13.87 -10.27
N ASP A 125 -21.82 -14.84 -9.84
CA ASP A 125 -23.11 -15.17 -10.47
C ASP A 125 -24.15 -14.04 -10.35
N GLU A 126 -24.22 -13.36 -9.19
CA GLU A 126 -25.14 -12.23 -8.99
C GLU A 126 -24.73 -11.00 -9.82
N LEU A 127 -23.43 -10.72 -9.94
CA LEU A 127 -22.88 -9.68 -10.79
C LEU A 127 -23.10 -9.96 -12.27
N GLU A 128 -22.84 -11.19 -12.75
CA GLU A 128 -23.08 -11.56 -14.14
C GLU A 128 -24.56 -11.34 -14.51
N ARG A 129 -25.49 -11.80 -13.67
CA ARG A 129 -26.92 -11.59 -13.88
C ARG A 129 -27.30 -10.10 -13.89
N PHE A 130 -26.79 -9.32 -12.94
CA PHE A 130 -27.09 -7.88 -12.84
C PHE A 130 -26.67 -7.11 -14.11
N LEU A 131 -25.46 -7.35 -14.60
CA LEU A 131 -24.95 -6.68 -15.80
C LEU A 131 -25.77 -7.05 -17.05
N ARG A 132 -26.15 -8.33 -17.19
CA ARG A 132 -26.93 -8.83 -18.34
C ARG A 132 -28.40 -8.40 -18.34
N GLU A 133 -29.09 -8.55 -17.21
CA GLU A 133 -30.55 -8.40 -17.16
C GLU A 133 -31.00 -6.95 -16.94
N ARG A 134 -30.11 -6.08 -16.42
CA ARG A 134 -30.51 -4.76 -15.90
C ARG A 134 -29.66 -3.58 -16.37
N VAL A 135 -28.36 -3.79 -16.66
CA VAL A 135 -27.45 -2.72 -17.12
C VAL A 135 -27.38 -2.68 -18.65
N PHE A 136 -26.82 -3.71 -19.27
CA PHE A 136 -26.53 -3.76 -20.70
C PHE A 136 -27.68 -4.41 -21.49
N THR A 137 -28.79 -3.68 -21.58
CA THR A 137 -29.99 -4.10 -22.32
C THR A 137 -30.36 -3.10 -23.40
N GLU A 138 -31.00 -3.57 -24.48
CA GLU A 138 -31.54 -2.72 -25.55
C GLU A 138 -32.45 -1.59 -25.01
N ALA A 139 -33.21 -1.86 -23.94
CA ALA A 139 -34.07 -0.87 -23.28
C ALA A 139 -33.31 0.28 -22.59
N ASN A 140 -31.98 0.21 -22.52
CA ASN A 140 -31.11 1.20 -21.89
C ASN A 140 -30.22 1.95 -22.89
N VAL A 141 -30.17 1.56 -24.16
CA VAL A 141 -29.40 2.28 -25.19
C VAL A 141 -29.96 3.69 -25.37
N GLU A 142 -29.12 4.71 -25.18
CA GLU A 142 -29.43 6.13 -25.42
C GLU A 142 -28.96 6.57 -26.82
N SER A 143 -27.76 6.16 -27.24
CA SER A 143 -27.27 6.31 -28.62
C SER A 143 -26.19 5.28 -28.96
N THR A 144 -25.94 5.09 -30.25
CA THR A 144 -24.84 4.30 -30.81
C THR A 144 -24.20 5.12 -31.93
N GLU A 145 -22.92 5.42 -31.81
CA GLU A 145 -22.17 6.37 -32.65
C GLU A 145 -20.74 5.83 -32.87
N ASP A 146 -20.28 5.82 -34.12
CA ASP A 146 -18.99 5.28 -34.56
C ASP A 146 -18.66 3.88 -34.00
N ASN A 147 -17.72 3.78 -33.05
CA ASN A 147 -17.32 2.53 -32.39
C ASN A 147 -17.85 2.39 -30.95
N ALA A 148 -18.84 3.20 -30.53
CA ALA A 148 -19.32 3.27 -29.16
C ALA A 148 -20.85 3.21 -29.01
N THR A 149 -21.32 2.56 -27.94
CA THR A 149 -22.73 2.51 -27.53
C THR A 149 -22.88 3.12 -26.14
N VAL A 150 -23.79 4.08 -25.98
CA VAL A 150 -24.07 4.76 -24.70
C VAL A 150 -25.33 4.18 -24.07
N PHE A 151 -25.19 3.59 -22.89
CA PHE A 151 -26.29 3.10 -22.06
C PHE A 151 -26.67 4.15 -21.02
N ARG A 152 -27.94 4.49 -20.90
CA ARG A 152 -28.48 5.28 -19.78
C ARG A 152 -28.93 4.35 -18.66
N LEU A 153 -28.37 4.57 -17.46
CA LEU A 153 -28.81 3.90 -16.25
C LEU A 153 -30.05 4.62 -15.72
N LYS A 154 -31.04 3.85 -15.22
CA LYS A 154 -32.28 4.38 -14.64
C LYS A 154 -32.39 3.90 -13.20
N GLY A 155 -32.84 4.76 -12.29
CA GLY A 155 -32.91 4.44 -10.86
C GLY A 155 -33.66 3.14 -10.58
N GLU A 156 -34.82 2.94 -11.20
CA GLU A 156 -35.66 1.73 -11.05
C GLU A 156 -34.92 0.42 -11.39
N GLN A 157 -33.93 0.48 -12.30
CA GLN A 157 -33.15 -0.68 -12.76
C GLN A 157 -31.88 -0.91 -11.95
N ILE A 158 -31.43 0.06 -11.15
CA ILE A 158 -30.22 -0.02 -10.32
C ILE A 158 -30.57 -0.27 -8.85
N CYS A 159 -31.56 0.44 -8.30
CA CYS A 159 -31.85 0.54 -6.87
C CYS A 159 -32.68 -0.61 -6.26
N THR A 160 -32.49 -1.84 -6.75
CA THR A 160 -33.16 -3.07 -6.31
C THR A 160 -32.22 -4.28 -6.45
N ASP A 161 -32.55 -5.42 -5.85
CA ASP A 161 -31.94 -6.74 -6.15
C ASP A 161 -32.82 -7.59 -7.10
N GLY A 162 -33.99 -7.08 -7.51
CA GLY A 162 -35.01 -7.81 -8.26
C GLY A 162 -35.98 -8.63 -7.38
N ARG A 163 -35.74 -8.74 -6.07
CA ARG A 163 -36.60 -9.43 -5.10
C ARG A 163 -37.53 -8.45 -4.36
N ALA A 164 -37.12 -7.18 -4.21
CA ALA A 164 -37.91 -6.10 -3.60
C ALA A 164 -38.19 -4.95 -4.58
N PRO A 165 -39.23 -4.10 -4.35
CA PRO A 165 -39.38 -2.83 -5.05
C PRO A 165 -38.13 -1.95 -4.89
N ALA A 166 -37.83 -1.12 -5.90
CA ALA A 166 -36.67 -0.25 -5.86
C ALA A 166 -36.80 0.85 -4.78
N ASP A 167 -35.70 1.16 -4.11
CA ASP A 167 -35.66 2.18 -3.06
C ASP A 167 -35.87 3.59 -3.63
N ALA A 168 -36.91 4.30 -3.18
CA ALA A 168 -37.36 5.55 -3.77
C ALA A 168 -36.41 6.75 -3.56
N ASP A 169 -35.45 6.65 -2.65
CA ASP A 169 -34.44 7.70 -2.42
C ASP A 169 -33.23 7.46 -3.33
N CYS A 170 -32.79 6.19 -3.43
CA CYS A 170 -31.81 5.76 -4.42
C CYS A 170 -32.29 6.01 -5.87
N VAL A 171 -33.55 5.69 -6.21
CA VAL A 171 -34.08 5.89 -7.57
C VAL A 171 -33.93 7.36 -7.99
N ARG A 172 -34.35 8.28 -7.13
CA ARG A 172 -34.22 9.72 -7.37
C ARG A 172 -32.76 10.14 -7.51
N PHE A 173 -31.89 9.69 -6.61
CA PHE A 173 -30.46 9.99 -6.69
C PHE A 173 -29.80 9.54 -8.00
N VAL A 174 -30.10 8.32 -8.48
CA VAL A 174 -29.54 7.79 -9.74
C VAL A 174 -30.06 8.56 -10.97
N ASP A 175 -31.36 8.89 -10.99
CA ASP A 175 -31.96 9.62 -12.11
C ASP A 175 -31.52 11.10 -12.14
N ASP A 176 -31.42 11.76 -10.98
CA ASP A 176 -30.88 13.13 -10.84
C ASP A 176 -29.38 13.19 -11.17
N ALA A 177 -28.61 12.14 -10.87
CA ALA A 177 -27.21 11.98 -11.24
C ALA A 177 -26.97 11.76 -12.75
N GLN A 178 -28.03 11.41 -13.50
CA GLN A 178 -28.03 11.20 -14.96
C GLN A 178 -26.96 10.21 -15.46
N LEU A 179 -26.74 9.13 -14.68
CA LEU A 179 -25.65 8.17 -14.92
C LEU A 179 -25.79 7.45 -16.27
N ARG A 180 -24.66 7.31 -16.97
CA ARG A 180 -24.54 6.56 -18.24
C ARG A 180 -23.26 5.75 -18.26
N VAL A 181 -23.20 4.74 -19.13
CA VAL A 181 -21.97 4.02 -19.47
C VAL A 181 -21.74 4.15 -20.97
N ARG A 182 -20.59 4.68 -21.40
CA ARG A 182 -20.12 4.60 -22.79
C ARG A 182 -19.31 3.31 -22.95
N ALA A 183 -19.76 2.42 -23.83
CA ALA A 183 -19.07 1.18 -24.16
C ALA A 183 -18.39 1.31 -25.53
N THR A 184 -17.06 1.40 -25.51
CA THR A 184 -16.21 1.68 -26.68
C THR A 184 -15.50 0.41 -27.14
N ASN A 185 -15.73 -0.02 -28.38
CA ASN A 185 -14.99 -1.14 -28.99
C ASN A 185 -13.55 -0.70 -29.31
N LEU A 186 -12.56 -1.41 -28.76
CA LEU A 186 -11.13 -1.10 -28.93
C LEU A 186 -10.42 -2.02 -29.97
N GLY A 187 -11.17 -2.91 -30.65
CA GLY A 187 -10.60 -3.95 -31.51
C GLY A 187 -10.11 -5.18 -30.72
N ASP A 188 -9.74 -6.26 -31.41
CA ASP A 188 -9.16 -7.49 -30.80
C ASP A 188 -9.89 -7.99 -29.54
N ASP A 189 -11.21 -8.24 -29.64
CA ASP A 189 -12.13 -8.61 -28.55
C ASP A 189 -12.12 -7.66 -27.32
N SER A 190 -11.54 -6.45 -27.46
CA SER A 190 -11.34 -5.49 -26.39
C SER A 190 -12.48 -4.46 -26.30
N LEU A 191 -12.83 -4.09 -25.08
CA LEU A 191 -13.93 -3.16 -24.76
C LEU A 191 -13.52 -2.24 -23.61
N GLU A 192 -13.87 -0.96 -23.69
CA GLU A 192 -13.76 -0.01 -22.58
C GLU A 192 -15.16 0.46 -22.16
N LEU A 193 -15.42 0.52 -20.86
CA LEU A 193 -16.67 0.99 -20.26
C LEU A 193 -16.41 2.22 -19.40
N GLU A 194 -16.81 3.39 -19.87
CA GLU A 194 -16.56 4.67 -19.21
C GLU A 194 -17.85 5.15 -18.52
N LEU A 195 -17.79 5.35 -17.21
CA LEU A 195 -18.93 5.89 -16.44
C LEU A 195 -19.01 7.39 -16.71
N LEU A 196 -20.15 7.85 -17.24
CA LEU A 196 -20.41 9.27 -17.49
C LEU A 196 -21.41 9.81 -16.45
N ILE A 197 -21.03 10.86 -15.73
CA ILE A 197 -21.82 11.44 -14.63
C ILE A 197 -22.28 12.86 -14.96
N GLY A 198 -23.57 13.13 -14.71
CA GLY A 198 -24.18 14.45 -14.82
C GLY A 198 -24.32 14.98 -16.26
N ALA A 199 -24.89 16.18 -16.37
CA ALA A 199 -25.15 16.83 -17.66
C ALA A 199 -23.88 17.18 -18.44
N LYS A 200 -22.72 17.32 -17.77
CA LYS A 200 -21.42 17.52 -18.43
C LYS A 200 -20.76 16.21 -18.90
N ARG A 201 -21.33 15.03 -18.58
CA ARG A 201 -20.74 13.70 -18.82
C ARG A 201 -19.29 13.64 -18.28
N ALA A 202 -19.09 13.89 -16.99
CA ALA A 202 -17.78 13.75 -16.35
C ALA A 202 -17.40 12.26 -16.27
N GLU A 203 -16.11 11.96 -16.48
CA GLU A 203 -15.62 10.60 -16.78
C GLU A 203 -14.63 10.12 -15.68
N PRO A 204 -15.10 9.84 -14.45
CA PRO A 204 -14.24 9.55 -13.30
C PRO A 204 -13.65 8.13 -13.29
N LEU A 205 -14.28 7.19 -13.99
CA LEU A 205 -14.01 5.75 -13.91
C LEU A 205 -14.11 5.13 -15.31
N ALA A 206 -13.11 4.32 -15.67
CA ALA A 206 -13.13 3.49 -16.87
C ALA A 206 -12.77 2.04 -16.55
N LEU A 207 -13.54 1.09 -17.07
CA LEU A 207 -13.30 -0.35 -16.97
C LEU A 207 -12.84 -0.88 -18.33
N ARG A 208 -11.57 -1.31 -18.42
CA ARG A 208 -10.93 -1.83 -19.63
C ARG A 208 -10.95 -3.34 -19.62
N PHE A 209 -11.38 -3.95 -20.73
CA PHE A 209 -11.37 -5.39 -20.94
C PHE A 209 -10.54 -5.74 -22.18
N LEU A 210 -9.38 -6.36 -21.98
CA LEU A 210 -8.37 -6.73 -22.99
C LEU A 210 -8.16 -8.26 -22.98
N PRO A 211 -7.76 -8.92 -24.10
CA PRO A 211 -7.61 -10.38 -24.26
C PRO A 211 -7.04 -11.22 -23.12
N LYS A 212 -6.19 -10.64 -22.28
CA LYS A 212 -5.60 -11.29 -21.09
C LYS A 212 -5.83 -10.51 -19.80
N ALA A 213 -6.38 -9.31 -19.82
CA ALA A 213 -6.31 -8.41 -18.69
C ALA A 213 -7.52 -7.49 -18.57
N VAL A 214 -7.79 -7.06 -17.35
CA VAL A 214 -8.77 -6.05 -17.04
C VAL A 214 -8.18 -5.03 -16.13
N SER A 215 -8.56 -3.77 -16.32
CA SER A 215 -8.32 -2.76 -15.32
C SER A 215 -9.49 -1.83 -15.05
N LEU A 216 -9.59 -1.39 -13.79
CA LEU A 216 -10.35 -0.24 -13.35
C LEU A 216 -9.39 0.94 -13.27
N VAL A 217 -9.58 1.96 -14.10
CA VAL A 217 -8.86 3.23 -14.06
C VAL A 217 -9.74 4.26 -13.36
N VAL A 218 -9.15 5.02 -12.44
CA VAL A 218 -9.79 6.13 -11.74
C VAL A 218 -9.05 7.42 -12.08
N ASP A 219 -9.76 8.38 -12.68
CA ASP A 219 -9.24 9.74 -12.89
C ASP A 219 -9.67 10.63 -11.72
N LEU A 220 -8.69 11.17 -10.98
CA LEU A 220 -8.98 11.97 -9.79
C LEU A 220 -9.60 13.34 -10.11
N GLY A 221 -9.29 13.89 -11.29
CA GLY A 221 -9.89 15.13 -11.79
C GLY A 221 -11.33 14.92 -12.26
N GLY A 222 -11.58 13.82 -12.97
CA GLY A 222 -12.91 13.35 -13.34
C GLY A 222 -13.78 13.07 -12.11
N LEU A 223 -13.23 12.39 -11.10
CA LEU A 223 -13.92 12.11 -9.83
C LEU A 223 -14.30 13.39 -9.08
N LYS A 224 -13.37 14.35 -8.98
CA LYS A 224 -13.68 15.67 -8.43
C LYS A 224 -14.77 16.38 -9.23
N GLY A 225 -14.65 16.44 -10.56
CA GLY A 225 -15.62 17.10 -11.44
C GLY A 225 -17.00 16.42 -11.49
N ALA A 226 -17.09 15.15 -11.10
CA ALA A 226 -18.35 14.44 -10.89
C ALA A 226 -18.99 14.82 -9.54
N VAL A 227 -18.25 14.79 -8.44
CA VAL A 227 -18.78 15.20 -7.11
C VAL A 227 -19.22 16.66 -7.12
N GLU A 228 -18.45 17.56 -7.76
CA GLU A 228 -18.83 18.98 -7.96
C GLU A 228 -20.15 19.18 -8.74
N GLN A 229 -20.68 18.15 -9.41
CA GLN A 229 -21.99 18.18 -10.08
C GLN A 229 -23.10 17.49 -9.28
N LEU A 230 -22.78 16.41 -8.54
CA LEU A 230 -23.76 15.64 -7.78
C LEU A 230 -24.08 16.26 -6.42
N ASP A 231 -23.06 16.77 -5.72
CA ASP A 231 -23.19 17.29 -4.37
C ASP A 231 -22.20 18.44 -4.14
N ALA A 232 -22.72 19.66 -4.27
CA ALA A 232 -21.97 20.89 -4.06
C ALA A 232 -21.61 21.16 -2.58
N GLU A 233 -22.23 20.45 -1.62
CA GLU A 233 -21.86 20.52 -0.19
C GLU A 233 -20.66 19.58 0.07
N SER A 234 -20.74 18.31 -0.35
CA SER A 234 -19.61 17.37 -0.30
C SER A 234 -18.39 17.87 -1.07
N ALA A 235 -18.59 18.57 -2.20
CA ALA A 235 -17.51 19.19 -2.96
C ALA A 235 -16.69 20.21 -2.15
N GLY A 236 -17.28 20.83 -1.11
CA GLY A 236 -16.58 21.74 -0.20
C GLY A 236 -15.49 21.07 0.65
N PHE A 237 -15.54 19.75 0.81
CA PHE A 237 -14.55 18.95 1.55
C PHE A 237 -13.47 18.35 0.65
N LEU A 238 -13.59 18.48 -0.68
CA LEU A 238 -12.61 17.93 -1.61
C LEU A 238 -11.32 18.77 -1.69
N PRO A 239 -10.18 18.16 -2.07
CA PRO A 239 -8.95 18.90 -2.34
C PRO A 239 -9.16 19.96 -3.44
N LYS A 240 -8.56 21.15 -3.30
CA LYS A 240 -8.58 22.22 -4.31
C LYS A 240 -7.92 21.76 -5.61
N VAL A 241 -6.76 21.13 -5.52
CA VAL A 241 -6.13 20.36 -6.61
C VAL A 241 -6.36 18.88 -6.32
N MET A 242 -6.92 18.15 -7.27
CA MET A 242 -7.13 16.70 -7.21
C MET A 242 -6.93 16.16 -8.62
N VAL A 243 -5.74 15.65 -8.92
CA VAL A 243 -5.33 15.20 -10.28
C VAL A 243 -4.40 14.00 -10.21
N GLY A 244 -4.28 13.31 -11.34
CA GLY A 244 -3.55 12.04 -11.50
C GLY A 244 -4.51 10.88 -11.76
N GLN A 245 -3.95 9.75 -12.20
CA GLN A 245 -4.72 8.54 -12.52
C GLN A 245 -4.14 7.33 -11.80
N VAL A 246 -5.01 6.50 -11.22
CA VAL A 246 -4.65 5.20 -10.65
C VAL A 246 -5.35 4.07 -11.40
N GLU A 247 -4.71 2.91 -11.44
CA GLU A 247 -5.23 1.70 -12.07
C GLU A 247 -5.19 0.54 -11.08
N LEU A 248 -6.29 -0.20 -10.94
CA LEU A 248 -6.30 -1.56 -10.40
C LEU A 248 -6.46 -2.53 -11.57
N LYS A 249 -5.53 -3.46 -11.75
CA LYS A 249 -5.46 -4.36 -12.89
C LYS A 249 -5.34 -5.82 -12.45
N VAL A 250 -6.02 -6.71 -13.17
CA VAL A 250 -5.83 -8.16 -13.08
C VAL A 250 -5.48 -8.72 -14.47
N THR A 251 -4.53 -9.65 -14.53
CA THR A 251 -4.03 -10.26 -15.78
C THR A 251 -3.99 -11.78 -15.64
N LYS A 252 -4.55 -12.51 -16.60
CA LYS A 252 -4.48 -13.96 -16.78
C LYS A 252 -3.37 -14.29 -17.76
N GLU A 253 -2.23 -14.76 -17.26
CA GLU A 253 -1.14 -15.24 -18.12
C GLU A 253 -1.35 -16.70 -18.54
N GLY A 254 -2.01 -17.49 -17.70
CA GLY A 254 -2.47 -18.86 -17.97
C GLY A 254 -3.59 -19.29 -17.02
N GLU A 255 -4.12 -20.50 -17.19
CA GLU A 255 -5.31 -21.00 -16.45
C GLU A 255 -5.21 -20.83 -14.92
N SER A 256 -4.05 -21.13 -14.35
CA SER A 256 -3.73 -20.93 -12.93
C SER A 256 -2.54 -19.99 -12.74
N HIS A 257 -2.32 -19.04 -13.66
CA HIS A 257 -1.27 -18.03 -13.56
C HIS A 257 -1.87 -16.64 -13.72
N TRP A 258 -1.99 -15.93 -12.61
CA TRP A 258 -2.71 -14.68 -12.47
C TRP A 258 -1.85 -13.61 -11.79
N ILE A 259 -2.00 -12.36 -12.22
CA ILE A 259 -1.29 -11.20 -11.66
C ILE A 259 -2.32 -10.14 -11.30
N VAL A 260 -2.37 -9.74 -10.03
CA VAL A 260 -3.14 -8.59 -9.53
C VAL A 260 -2.14 -7.46 -9.26
N SER A 261 -2.38 -6.27 -9.79
CA SER A 261 -1.49 -5.12 -9.60
C SER A 261 -2.26 -3.81 -9.46
N ALA A 262 -1.75 -2.88 -8.67
CA ALA A 262 -2.19 -1.49 -8.70
C ALA A 262 -1.05 -0.58 -9.18
N SER A 263 -1.41 0.52 -9.85
CA SER A 263 -0.49 1.45 -10.50
C SER A 263 -0.91 2.91 -10.30
N ILE A 264 0.06 3.81 -10.27
CA ILE A 264 -0.12 5.24 -10.51
C ILE A 264 0.24 5.47 -11.99
N LEU A 265 -0.76 5.60 -12.85
CA LEU A 265 -0.57 5.78 -14.30
C LEU A 265 -0.04 7.18 -14.64
N ASP A 266 -0.58 8.19 -13.95
CA ASP A 266 -0.18 9.60 -14.02
C ASP A 266 0.04 10.13 -12.60
N ALA A 267 1.06 10.97 -12.41
CA ALA A 267 1.51 11.43 -11.10
C ALA A 267 0.38 12.10 -10.30
N LEU A 268 0.21 11.67 -9.05
CA LEU A 268 -0.86 12.14 -8.17
C LEU A 268 -0.50 13.51 -7.58
N ARG A 269 -1.49 14.40 -7.48
CA ARG A 269 -1.37 15.63 -6.69
C ARG A 269 -2.72 15.98 -6.05
N LEU A 270 -2.70 16.06 -4.73
CA LEU A 270 -3.80 16.45 -3.86
C LEU A 270 -3.39 17.70 -3.07
N GLU A 271 -4.21 18.75 -3.04
CA GLU A 271 -3.99 19.94 -2.19
C GLU A 271 -5.26 20.28 -1.41
N LEU A 272 -5.30 19.95 -0.13
CA LEU A 272 -6.42 20.26 0.75
C LEU A 272 -6.20 21.63 1.42
N ALA A 273 -7.17 22.52 1.25
CA ALA A 273 -7.14 23.80 1.94
C ALA A 273 -7.51 23.64 3.41
N LEU A 274 -6.67 24.19 4.27
CA LEU A 274 -6.87 24.26 5.72
C LEU A 274 -7.05 25.73 6.11
N GLU A 275 -7.48 26.01 7.34
CA GLU A 275 -7.62 27.40 7.79
C GLU A 275 -6.25 28.10 7.74
N GLY A 276 -6.18 29.19 6.97
CA GLY A 276 -4.94 29.95 6.72
C GLY A 276 -3.79 29.20 6.04
N SER A 277 -3.99 27.98 5.54
CA SER A 277 -2.89 27.07 5.16
C SER A 277 -3.29 26.01 4.12
N THR A 278 -2.39 25.10 3.75
CA THR A 278 -2.67 24.04 2.76
C THR A 278 -1.84 22.79 3.07
N PHE A 279 -2.52 21.65 3.17
CA PHE A 279 -1.88 20.33 3.11
C PHE A 279 -1.70 19.96 1.64
N ALA A 280 -0.58 19.34 1.28
CA ALA A 280 -0.38 18.74 -0.03
C ALA A 280 0.15 17.31 0.08
N PHE A 281 -0.29 16.46 -0.84
CA PHE A 281 0.26 15.14 -1.10
C PHE A 281 0.56 15.04 -2.59
N SER A 282 1.71 14.47 -2.96
CA SER A 282 1.98 14.08 -4.34
C SER A 282 2.79 12.79 -4.40
N SER A 283 2.59 12.01 -5.47
CA SER A 283 3.35 10.78 -5.71
C SER A 283 3.60 10.61 -7.21
N ALA A 284 4.84 10.28 -7.56
CA ALA A 284 5.25 10.09 -8.93
C ALA A 284 4.62 8.82 -9.57
N ARG A 285 4.64 8.78 -10.90
CA ARG A 285 4.17 7.64 -11.70
C ARG A 285 4.87 6.34 -11.29
N ALA A 286 4.10 5.27 -11.10
CA ALA A 286 4.59 3.96 -10.65
C ALA A 286 3.73 2.86 -11.29
N VAL A 287 4.30 2.07 -12.21
CA VAL A 287 3.54 1.12 -13.05
C VAL A 287 4.33 -0.18 -13.25
N PRO A 288 4.03 -1.24 -12.47
CA PRO A 288 3.13 -1.27 -11.32
C PRO A 288 3.68 -0.45 -10.14
N LEU A 289 2.78 0.00 -9.25
CA LEU A 289 3.14 0.44 -7.90
C LEU A 289 3.27 -0.78 -6.97
N VAL A 290 2.31 -1.71 -7.07
CA VAL A 290 2.33 -2.98 -6.35
C VAL A 290 1.82 -4.07 -7.28
N ALA A 291 2.43 -5.25 -7.20
CA ALA A 291 1.98 -6.44 -7.93
C ALA A 291 2.10 -7.69 -7.08
N PHE A 292 1.10 -8.56 -7.21
CA PHE A 292 1.03 -9.90 -6.67
C PHE A 292 0.79 -10.88 -7.82
N GLU A 293 1.73 -11.78 -8.04
CA GLU A 293 1.70 -12.84 -9.04
C GLU A 293 1.52 -14.18 -8.33
N ALA A 294 0.53 -14.96 -8.77
CA ALA A 294 0.27 -16.33 -8.31
C ALA A 294 0.28 -17.29 -9.51
N ASP A 295 1.17 -18.26 -9.46
CA ASP A 295 1.44 -19.23 -10.52
C ASP A 295 1.32 -20.64 -9.93
N GLY A 296 0.13 -21.22 -10.07
CA GLY A 296 -0.22 -22.55 -9.55
C GLY A 296 0.39 -23.70 -10.35
N GLN A 297 1.02 -23.45 -11.51
CA GLN A 297 1.75 -24.50 -12.24
C GLN A 297 3.19 -24.63 -11.72
N ALA A 298 3.87 -23.50 -11.50
CA ALA A 298 5.18 -23.48 -10.82
C ALA A 298 5.06 -23.59 -9.29
N LYS A 299 3.85 -23.49 -8.74
CA LYS A 299 3.56 -23.34 -7.29
C LYS A 299 4.37 -22.20 -6.67
N ARG A 300 4.26 -21.04 -7.31
CA ARG A 300 5.04 -19.84 -7.06
C ARG A 300 4.13 -18.68 -6.74
N ALA A 301 4.45 -17.95 -5.67
CA ALA A 301 3.88 -16.66 -5.34
C ALA A 301 4.99 -15.62 -5.39
N ARG A 302 4.71 -14.45 -5.95
CA ARG A 302 5.62 -13.31 -5.97
C ARG A 302 4.87 -12.04 -5.61
N PHE A 303 5.45 -11.25 -4.72
CA PHE A 303 4.98 -9.91 -4.38
C PHE A 303 6.06 -8.89 -4.73
N SER A 304 5.68 -7.70 -5.18
CA SER A 304 6.59 -6.58 -5.39
C SER A 304 5.92 -5.24 -5.13
N LEU A 305 6.65 -4.34 -4.48
CA LEU A 305 6.34 -2.92 -4.32
C LEU A 305 7.41 -2.11 -5.07
N ASP A 306 6.99 -1.08 -5.81
CA ASP A 306 7.84 -0.12 -6.49
C ASP A 306 7.19 1.28 -6.45
N LEU A 307 7.30 1.93 -5.29
CA LEU A 307 6.81 3.28 -5.05
C LEU A 307 7.89 4.30 -5.44
N ASN A 308 7.62 5.10 -6.46
CA ASN A 308 8.46 6.25 -6.82
C ASN A 308 8.25 7.44 -5.85
N THR A 309 9.04 8.51 -6.03
CA THR A 309 9.09 9.69 -5.15
C THR A 309 7.72 10.17 -4.69
N THR A 310 7.54 10.26 -3.38
CA THR A 310 6.29 10.65 -2.72
C THR A 310 6.55 11.74 -1.69
N GLU A 311 5.79 12.83 -1.76
CA GLU A 311 5.94 14.02 -0.93
C GLU A 311 4.64 14.33 -0.17
N VAL A 312 4.75 14.54 1.15
CA VAL A 312 3.69 15.10 2.00
C VAL A 312 4.17 16.45 2.53
N ARG A 313 3.39 17.50 2.27
CA ARG A 313 3.65 18.85 2.78
C ARG A 313 2.54 19.29 3.74
N LEU A 314 2.94 19.73 4.93
CA LEU A 314 2.08 20.07 6.06
C LEU A 314 2.49 21.46 6.60
N PRO A 315 1.57 22.38 6.88
CA PRO A 315 1.92 23.67 7.46
C PRO A 315 2.49 23.49 8.88
N TYR A 316 3.52 24.26 9.25
CA TYR A 316 3.99 24.29 10.63
C TYR A 316 2.99 25.05 11.52
N THR A 317 2.42 24.34 12.49
CA THR A 317 1.36 24.81 13.40
C THR A 317 1.87 25.25 14.79
N GLY A 318 3.18 25.14 15.05
CA GLY A 318 3.77 25.51 16.33
C GLY A 318 3.85 27.03 16.56
N LEU A 319 4.20 27.42 17.79
CA LEU A 319 4.07 28.82 18.23
C LEU A 319 5.24 29.72 17.79
N ALA A 320 6.38 29.15 17.38
CA ALA A 320 7.64 29.84 17.13
C ALA A 320 7.54 30.92 16.05
N PRO A 321 7.73 32.23 16.38
CA PRO A 321 7.61 33.31 15.39
C PRO A 321 8.55 33.17 14.17
N ALA A 322 9.71 32.53 14.32
CA ALA A 322 10.68 32.33 13.26
C ALA A 322 10.37 31.16 12.31
N LEU A 323 9.39 30.31 12.63
CA LEU A 323 8.99 29.13 11.86
C LEU A 323 7.59 29.25 11.24
N ARG A 324 6.82 30.30 11.60
CA ARG A 324 5.48 30.56 11.04
C ARG A 324 5.53 30.74 9.53
N GLY A 325 4.63 30.06 8.82
CA GLY A 325 4.56 30.11 7.36
C GLY A 325 5.65 29.30 6.65
N LYS A 326 6.45 28.50 7.38
CA LYS A 326 7.17 27.37 6.80
C LYS A 326 6.25 26.15 6.75
N ASP A 327 6.47 25.28 5.78
CA ASP A 327 5.82 23.97 5.71
C ASP A 327 6.83 22.87 6.08
N TRP A 328 6.40 21.91 6.89
CA TRP A 328 7.04 20.59 6.98
C TRP A 328 6.90 19.88 5.63
N THR A 329 7.99 19.31 5.12
CA THR A 329 7.97 18.48 3.91
C THR A 329 8.62 17.14 4.19
N VAL A 330 7.83 16.06 4.18
CA VAL A 330 8.30 14.66 4.19
C VAL A 330 8.45 14.23 2.75
N SER A 331 9.67 13.91 2.32
CA SER A 331 9.98 13.47 0.96
C SER A 331 10.60 12.07 0.99
N LEU A 332 9.81 11.07 0.61
CA LEU A 332 10.29 9.71 0.36
C LEU A 332 10.82 9.69 -1.08
N ALA A 333 12.09 9.34 -1.27
CA ALA A 333 12.67 9.21 -2.60
C ALA A 333 12.10 8.00 -3.37
N GLY A 334 11.69 6.96 -2.65
CA GLY A 334 10.91 5.83 -3.12
C GLY A 334 10.86 4.72 -2.07
N ILE A 335 10.18 3.61 -2.37
CA ILE A 335 10.28 2.34 -1.64
C ILE A 335 10.16 1.20 -2.66
N SER A 336 11.19 0.36 -2.76
CA SER A 336 11.17 -0.82 -3.63
C SER A 336 11.49 -2.09 -2.85
N TYR A 337 10.85 -3.20 -3.21
CA TYR A 337 11.30 -4.57 -2.94
C TYR A 337 10.49 -5.58 -3.76
N SER A 338 11.02 -6.80 -3.92
CA SER A 338 10.23 -7.96 -4.36
C SER A 338 10.62 -9.22 -3.62
N VAL A 339 9.66 -10.09 -3.34
CA VAL A 339 9.85 -11.39 -2.68
C VAL A 339 9.19 -12.48 -3.52
N GLU A 340 9.84 -13.64 -3.61
CA GLU A 340 9.35 -14.79 -4.36
C GLU A 340 9.45 -16.05 -3.49
N ALA A 341 8.33 -16.75 -3.38
CA ALA A 341 8.15 -17.98 -2.61
C ALA A 341 7.67 -19.10 -3.53
N THR A 342 8.34 -20.25 -3.48
CA THR A 342 8.04 -21.47 -4.25
C THR A 342 7.86 -22.64 -3.31
N GLU A 343 7.03 -23.62 -3.68
CA GLU A 343 6.81 -24.82 -2.85
C GLU A 343 8.13 -25.55 -2.55
N ASN A 344 8.37 -25.88 -1.28
CA ASN A 344 9.57 -26.57 -0.77
C ASN A 344 10.88 -25.75 -0.77
N GLN A 345 10.83 -24.45 -1.07
CA GLN A 345 11.96 -23.52 -0.90
C GLN A 345 12.40 -23.42 0.57
N THR A 346 13.71 -23.52 0.82
CA THR A 346 14.31 -23.39 2.17
C THR A 346 14.93 -22.01 2.42
N ASP A 347 15.23 -21.29 1.34
CA ASP A 347 16.06 -20.09 1.32
C ASP A 347 15.25 -18.96 0.67
N PHE A 348 14.89 -17.95 1.46
CA PHE A 348 14.08 -16.82 0.99
C PHE A 348 14.98 -15.71 0.45
N VAL A 349 14.57 -15.09 -0.65
CA VAL A 349 15.24 -13.90 -1.18
C VAL A 349 14.23 -12.78 -1.31
N VAL A 350 14.46 -11.70 -0.57
CA VAL A 350 13.86 -10.40 -0.84
C VAL A 350 14.89 -9.62 -1.68
N LYS A 351 14.49 -9.15 -2.86
CA LYS A 351 15.35 -8.54 -3.87
C LYS A 351 15.03 -7.06 -4.03
N ASN A 352 16.05 -6.27 -4.37
CA ASN A 352 15.93 -4.85 -4.69
C ASN A 352 15.25 -4.03 -3.58
N LEU A 353 15.60 -4.30 -2.31
CA LEU A 353 15.20 -3.48 -1.17
C LEU A 353 15.87 -2.12 -1.29
N GLY A 354 15.06 -1.07 -1.41
CA GLY A 354 15.55 0.29 -1.63
C GLY A 354 14.61 1.36 -1.09
N LEU A 355 15.18 2.56 -0.89
CA LEU A 355 14.45 3.76 -0.49
C LEU A 355 14.40 4.79 -1.64
N GLY A 356 14.36 4.27 -2.87
CA GLY A 356 14.46 5.03 -4.12
C GLY A 356 15.88 5.47 -4.48
N ASP A 357 16.04 5.97 -5.71
CA ASP A 357 17.35 6.33 -6.28
C ASP A 357 17.89 7.70 -5.79
N ALA A 358 17.33 8.24 -4.70
CA ALA A 358 17.74 9.50 -4.09
C ALA A 358 17.62 9.45 -2.55
N GLN A 359 17.92 10.57 -1.90
CA GLN A 359 17.92 10.71 -0.45
C GLN A 359 16.52 11.08 0.08
N THR A 360 15.90 10.15 0.81
CA THR A 360 14.70 10.40 1.60
C THR A 360 14.99 11.44 2.69
N HIS A 361 14.09 12.40 2.93
CA HIS A 361 14.35 13.49 3.89
C HIS A 361 13.10 14.15 4.47
N LEU A 362 13.31 14.90 5.56
CA LEU A 362 12.35 15.80 6.18
C LEU A 362 12.94 17.22 6.18
N SER A 363 12.17 18.21 5.74
CA SER A 363 12.53 19.64 5.86
C SER A 363 11.46 20.45 6.59
N LEU A 364 11.84 21.66 7.02
CA LEU A 364 10.92 22.70 7.45
C LEU A 364 11.21 23.98 6.66
N GLY A 365 10.40 24.23 5.63
CA GLY A 365 10.75 25.13 4.54
C GLY A 365 12.02 24.63 3.83
N ASN A 366 13.01 25.50 3.68
CA ASN A 366 14.28 25.19 3.01
C ASN A 366 15.28 24.45 3.91
N ASP A 367 15.04 24.37 5.22
CA ASP A 367 15.97 23.76 6.18
C ASP A 367 15.74 22.24 6.19
N LYS A 368 16.68 21.44 5.65
CA LYS A 368 16.61 19.97 5.73
C LYS A 368 17.00 19.54 7.16
N LEU A 369 16.05 18.96 7.89
CA LEU A 369 16.15 18.65 9.32
C LEU A 369 16.53 17.18 9.58
N PHE A 370 16.14 16.29 8.68
CA PHE A 370 16.56 14.88 8.70
C PHE A 370 16.78 14.36 7.29
N ALA A 371 17.74 13.46 7.12
CA ALA A 371 18.00 12.77 5.87
C ALA A 371 18.32 11.29 6.12
N LEU A 372 17.82 10.44 5.23
CA LEU A 372 17.97 8.99 5.23
C LEU A 372 18.56 8.56 3.89
N ASP A 373 19.72 7.92 3.94
CA ASP A 373 20.49 7.55 2.76
C ASP A 373 20.91 6.08 2.86
N LEU A 374 20.42 5.25 1.95
CA LEU A 374 20.70 3.82 1.88
C LEU A 374 21.61 3.55 0.68
N ASN A 375 22.67 2.76 0.86
CA ASN A 375 23.53 2.20 -0.18
C ASN A 375 24.00 3.22 -1.24
N GLU A 376 24.29 4.47 -0.86
CA GLU A 376 24.65 5.57 -1.79
C GLU A 376 25.72 5.17 -2.82
N GLN A 377 26.76 4.45 -2.37
CA GLN A 377 27.88 4.00 -3.20
C GLN A 377 27.65 2.65 -3.91
N SER A 378 26.58 1.94 -3.52
CA SER A 378 26.22 0.59 -3.96
C SER A 378 24.86 0.57 -4.69
N GLY A 379 24.48 1.70 -5.31
CA GLY A 379 23.30 1.80 -6.17
C GLY A 379 21.96 1.98 -5.46
N ARG A 380 21.95 2.27 -4.15
CA ARG A 380 20.77 2.54 -3.30
C ARG A 380 19.81 1.37 -3.04
N HIS A 381 20.12 0.19 -3.58
CA HIS A 381 19.38 -1.06 -3.39
C HIS A 381 20.25 -2.16 -2.77
N PHE A 382 19.62 -3.19 -2.18
CA PHE A 382 20.27 -4.45 -1.80
C PHE A 382 19.32 -5.65 -1.90
N ASP A 383 19.88 -6.85 -1.94
CA ASP A 383 19.16 -8.11 -1.77
C ASP A 383 19.42 -8.67 -0.36
N VAL A 384 18.38 -9.22 0.26
CA VAL A 384 18.45 -10.00 1.51
C VAL A 384 18.15 -11.46 1.19
N THR A 385 19.06 -12.35 1.58
CA THR A 385 18.84 -13.80 1.56
C THR A 385 18.71 -14.30 3.00
N LEU A 386 17.58 -14.93 3.35
CA LEU A 386 17.39 -15.63 4.62
C LEU A 386 17.52 -17.14 4.37
N THR A 387 18.51 -17.77 5.00
CA THR A 387 18.84 -19.19 4.81
C THR A 387 18.86 -19.93 6.15
N ARG A 388 18.83 -21.26 6.12
CA ARG A 388 19.08 -22.08 7.32
C ARG A 388 20.58 -22.39 7.44
N GLY A 389 21.21 -21.93 8.52
CA GLY A 389 22.59 -22.20 8.85
C GLY A 389 22.88 -23.69 9.14
N ALA A 390 24.17 -24.06 9.17
CA ALA A 390 24.62 -25.44 9.35
C ALA A 390 24.25 -26.06 10.72
N ASP A 391 23.91 -25.23 11.70
CA ASP A 391 23.40 -25.60 13.03
C ASP A 391 21.86 -25.49 13.14
N GLY A 392 21.17 -25.19 12.04
CA GLY A 392 19.72 -25.02 11.97
C GLY A 392 19.21 -23.61 12.27
N ALA A 393 20.06 -22.69 12.74
CA ALA A 393 19.67 -21.32 13.06
C ALA A 393 19.44 -20.46 11.79
N PRO A 394 18.56 -19.44 11.81
CA PRO A 394 18.42 -18.50 10.70
C PRO A 394 19.70 -17.70 10.45
N LEU A 395 20.15 -17.67 9.20
CA LEU A 395 21.30 -16.91 8.71
C LEU A 395 20.82 -15.90 7.68
N LEU A 396 20.87 -14.61 8.06
CA LEU A 396 20.57 -13.49 7.17
C LEU A 396 21.85 -13.08 6.43
N LYS A 397 21.77 -12.93 5.12
CA LYS A 397 22.86 -12.47 4.25
C LYS A 397 22.40 -11.26 3.45
N VAL A 398 23.30 -10.31 3.21
CA VAL A 398 23.08 -9.15 2.34
C VAL A 398 23.97 -9.22 1.10
N GLN A 399 23.51 -8.68 -0.02
CA GLN A 399 24.33 -8.45 -1.23
C GLN A 399 23.93 -7.09 -1.86
N PRO A 400 24.89 -6.24 -2.29
CA PRO A 400 26.33 -6.36 -2.11
C PRO A 400 26.78 -6.08 -0.67
N GLU A 401 26.16 -5.09 -0.03
CA GLU A 401 26.37 -4.65 1.35
C GLU A 401 25.10 -3.94 1.85
N PHE A 402 25.05 -3.62 3.14
CA PHE A 402 24.08 -2.67 3.69
C PHE A 402 24.85 -1.48 4.26
N ASP A 403 24.48 -0.26 3.88
CA ASP A 403 25.10 0.97 4.34
C ASP A 403 24.03 2.06 4.49
N LEU A 404 23.52 2.23 5.71
CA LEU A 404 22.49 3.21 6.03
C LEU A 404 23.11 4.40 6.76
N VAL A 405 23.07 5.59 6.16
CA VAL A 405 23.49 6.86 6.75
C VAL A 405 22.24 7.66 7.13
N THR A 406 22.10 8.00 8.40
CA THR A 406 21.09 8.96 8.88
C THR A 406 21.79 10.25 9.29
N ARG A 407 21.20 11.39 8.92
CA ARG A 407 21.71 12.72 9.27
C ARG A 407 20.60 13.52 9.91
N PHE A 408 20.85 14.08 11.08
CA PHE A 408 19.95 14.93 11.85
C PHE A 408 20.55 16.33 11.95
N TYR A 409 19.71 17.33 11.68
CA TYR A 409 20.04 18.75 11.81
C TYR A 409 18.81 19.44 12.42
N LEU A 410 18.49 19.08 13.67
CA LEU A 410 17.31 19.55 14.39
C LEU A 410 17.53 20.88 15.11
N ALA A 411 18.75 21.43 15.11
CA ALA A 411 19.06 22.75 15.67
C ALA A 411 18.08 23.88 15.28
N PRO A 412 17.54 23.99 14.04
CA PRO A 412 16.55 25.01 13.69
C PRO A 412 15.23 24.92 14.48
N LEU A 413 14.86 23.73 14.98
CA LEU A 413 13.65 23.53 15.77
C LEU A 413 13.74 24.13 17.18
N LYS A 414 14.95 24.40 17.70
CA LYS A 414 15.14 25.10 18.98
C LYS A 414 14.63 26.55 18.99
N ALA A 415 14.21 27.08 17.84
CA ALA A 415 13.44 28.32 17.76
C ALA A 415 12.00 28.17 18.34
N ASP A 416 11.52 26.94 18.54
CA ASP A 416 10.25 26.63 19.18
C ASP A 416 10.47 26.16 20.64
N PRO A 417 9.99 26.91 21.65
CA PRO A 417 10.09 26.49 23.05
C PRO A 417 9.23 25.26 23.39
N ALA A 418 8.37 24.79 22.49
CA ALA A 418 7.65 23.53 22.62
C ALA A 418 8.41 22.31 22.05
N SER A 419 9.54 22.52 21.35
CA SER A 419 10.35 21.44 20.76
C SER A 419 11.48 21.01 21.70
N GLU A 420 11.24 19.97 22.49
CA GLU A 420 12.31 19.29 23.25
C GLU A 420 13.17 18.44 22.29
N ILE A 421 14.30 18.99 21.84
CA ILE A 421 15.27 18.31 20.96
C ILE A 421 16.37 17.66 21.81
N PRO A 422 16.48 16.31 21.84
CA PRO A 422 17.60 15.64 22.52
C PRO A 422 18.93 15.97 21.85
N ALA A 423 19.98 16.19 22.65
CA ALA A 423 21.32 16.52 22.15
C ALA A 423 21.88 15.46 21.16
N ALA A 424 21.43 14.20 21.30
CA ALA A 424 21.72 13.08 20.40
C ALA A 424 21.36 13.35 18.91
N TYR A 425 20.45 14.28 18.64
CA TYR A 425 19.90 14.53 17.30
C TYR A 425 19.95 16.01 16.88
N GLU A 426 20.63 16.88 17.64
CA GLU A 426 20.70 18.31 17.32
C GLU A 426 21.48 18.57 16.02
N ASP A 427 22.68 17.99 15.94
CA ASP A 427 23.54 17.93 14.76
C ASP A 427 24.34 16.62 14.85
N ALA A 428 23.87 15.59 14.13
CA ALA A 428 24.37 14.23 14.28
C ALA A 428 24.29 13.42 12.98
N THR A 429 25.37 12.73 12.64
CA THR A 429 25.38 11.71 11.58
C THR A 429 25.61 10.34 12.19
N TYR A 430 24.65 9.44 12.04
CA TYR A 430 24.80 8.02 12.34
C TYR A 430 25.00 7.23 11.05
N ARG A 431 25.75 6.13 11.12
CA ARG A 431 25.91 5.17 10.03
C ARG A 431 25.87 3.76 10.57
N LEU A 432 25.09 2.90 9.92
CA LEU A 432 25.02 1.46 10.15
C LEU A 432 25.45 0.77 8.87
N ARG A 433 26.67 0.22 8.84
CA ARG A 433 27.23 -0.47 7.67
C ARG A 433 27.59 -1.91 7.98
N LEU A 434 26.94 -2.85 7.30
CA LEU A 434 27.33 -4.25 7.24
C LEU A 434 27.99 -4.49 5.88
N SER A 435 29.30 -4.75 5.87
CA SER A 435 30.10 -4.87 4.64
C SER A 435 30.89 -6.19 4.58
N GLY A 436 31.12 -6.69 3.37
CA GLY A 436 31.79 -7.98 3.14
C GLY A 436 32.51 -8.04 1.81
N GLY A 437 33.22 -9.15 1.56
CA GLY A 437 33.83 -9.42 0.26
C GLY A 437 32.81 -9.81 -0.81
N ALA A 438 33.27 -10.28 -1.97
CA ALA A 438 32.42 -10.61 -3.13
C ALA A 438 31.26 -11.58 -2.81
N GLY A 439 31.39 -12.42 -1.78
CA GLY A 439 30.34 -13.33 -1.31
C GLY A 439 29.23 -12.71 -0.44
N GLY A 440 29.28 -11.39 -0.16
CA GLY A 440 28.34 -10.67 0.71
C GLY A 440 28.59 -10.91 2.21
N PRO A 441 28.24 -9.96 3.10
CA PRO A 441 28.27 -10.18 4.54
C PRO A 441 27.03 -10.93 5.06
N SER A 442 27.13 -11.50 6.26
CA SER A 442 26.04 -12.24 6.89
C SER A 442 26.02 -12.16 8.41
N LEU A 443 24.81 -12.26 8.96
CA LEU A 443 24.41 -12.07 10.34
C LEU A 443 23.56 -13.23 10.83
N ARG A 444 23.62 -13.54 12.13
CA ARG A 444 22.65 -14.41 12.80
C ARG A 444 22.40 -13.98 14.23
N ALA A 445 21.25 -14.35 14.77
CA ALA A 445 20.98 -14.26 16.20
C ALA A 445 21.95 -15.17 16.99
N ALA A 446 22.53 -14.65 18.06
CA ALA A 446 23.18 -15.42 19.10
C ALA A 446 22.22 -15.47 20.31
N PRO A 447 21.65 -16.63 20.66
CA PRO A 447 20.63 -16.74 21.71
C PRO A 447 21.23 -16.49 23.10
N ALA A 448 20.40 -16.04 24.04
CA ALA A 448 20.81 -15.85 25.42
C ALA A 448 21.26 -17.17 26.08
N ASN A 449 22.32 -17.12 26.88
CA ASN A 449 22.90 -18.25 27.59
C ASN A 449 22.98 -17.96 29.09
N SER A 450 22.03 -18.53 29.85
CA SER A 450 21.92 -18.33 31.29
C SER A 450 23.04 -19.01 32.10
N ALA A 451 23.80 -19.94 31.52
CA ALA A 451 24.96 -20.57 32.18
C ALA A 451 26.22 -19.70 32.13
N THR A 452 26.34 -18.80 31.15
CA THR A 452 27.45 -17.81 31.06
C THR A 452 27.03 -16.40 31.49
N GLY A 453 25.73 -16.11 31.49
CA GLY A 453 25.18 -14.77 31.76
C GLY A 453 25.02 -13.91 30.50
N PHE A 454 25.26 -14.47 29.32
CA PHE A 454 25.08 -13.79 28.04
C PHE A 454 23.59 -13.52 27.77
N LYS A 455 23.24 -12.24 27.55
CA LYS A 455 21.85 -11.77 27.34
C LYS A 455 21.34 -11.97 25.90
N GLY A 456 22.13 -12.58 25.02
CA GLY A 456 21.87 -12.62 23.58
C GLY A 456 22.60 -11.50 22.83
N GLY A 457 22.60 -11.57 21.50
CA GLY A 457 23.23 -10.57 20.64
C GLY A 457 23.17 -10.93 19.15
N LEU A 458 23.84 -10.14 18.32
CA LEU A 458 23.85 -10.29 16.86
C LEU A 458 25.26 -10.66 16.38
N GLN A 459 25.47 -11.90 15.95
CA GLN A 459 26.77 -12.39 15.48
C GLN A 459 27.03 -12.01 14.02
N VAL A 460 28.21 -11.46 13.74
CA VAL A 460 28.72 -11.28 12.37
C VAL A 460 29.34 -12.59 11.91
N VAL A 461 28.68 -13.28 10.97
CA VAL A 461 29.11 -14.62 10.48
C VAL A 461 30.10 -14.50 9.33
N THR A 462 29.91 -13.51 8.44
CA THR A 462 30.89 -13.08 7.43
C THR A 462 30.89 -11.56 7.29
N GLY A 463 32.07 -10.99 7.02
CA GLY A 463 32.24 -9.53 6.88
C GLY A 463 32.48 -8.81 8.21
N GLU A 464 32.08 -7.54 8.24
CA GLU A 464 32.25 -6.62 9.37
C GLU A 464 30.99 -5.75 9.52
N LEU A 465 30.57 -5.51 10.76
CA LEU A 465 29.49 -4.58 11.11
C LEU A 465 30.09 -3.36 11.81
N LEU A 466 29.94 -2.19 11.17
CA LEU A 466 30.30 -0.87 11.68
C LEU A 466 29.03 -0.11 12.08
N LEU A 467 29.03 0.43 13.30
CA LEU A 467 28.10 1.46 13.73
C LEU A 467 28.91 2.70 14.11
N SER A 468 28.67 3.86 13.49
CA SER A 468 29.33 5.12 13.85
C SER A 468 28.34 6.24 14.12
N ALA A 469 28.69 7.16 15.01
CA ALA A 469 27.90 8.32 15.42
C ALA A 469 28.85 9.48 15.70
N ASN A 470 28.90 10.45 14.79
CA ASN A 470 29.93 11.50 14.75
C ASN A 470 31.34 10.88 14.88
N ASP A 471 32.13 11.24 15.90
CA ASP A 471 33.50 10.73 16.10
C ASP A 471 33.57 9.33 16.78
N SER A 472 32.45 8.81 17.27
CA SER A 472 32.38 7.52 17.99
C SER A 472 32.04 6.36 17.04
N GLN A 473 32.62 5.18 17.26
CA GLN A 473 32.30 3.97 16.49
C GLN A 473 32.37 2.68 17.31
N VAL A 474 31.52 1.71 16.95
CA VAL A 474 31.54 0.31 17.37
C VAL A 474 31.79 -0.53 16.12
N VAL A 475 32.85 -1.32 16.12
CA VAL A 475 33.16 -2.28 15.05
C VAL A 475 33.03 -3.68 15.62
N VAL A 476 32.30 -4.55 14.91
CA VAL A 476 32.13 -5.96 15.23
C VAL A 476 32.68 -6.77 14.07
N ALA A 477 33.85 -7.38 14.29
CA ALA A 477 34.52 -8.22 13.31
C ALA A 477 33.87 -9.61 13.19
N GLN A 478 34.17 -10.32 12.10
CA GLN A 478 33.72 -11.69 11.88
C GLN A 478 33.96 -12.59 13.11
N GLY A 479 32.92 -13.33 13.50
CA GLY A 479 32.89 -14.23 14.65
C GLY A 479 32.49 -13.55 15.97
N GLN A 480 32.57 -12.23 16.08
CA GLN A 480 32.13 -11.48 17.27
C GLN A 480 30.62 -11.15 17.22
N CYS A 481 30.08 -10.77 18.37
CA CYS A 481 28.70 -10.30 18.51
C CYS A 481 28.62 -8.80 18.81
N LEU A 482 27.63 -8.14 18.21
CA LEU A 482 27.09 -6.89 18.74
C LEU A 482 26.24 -7.25 19.96
N VAL A 483 26.55 -6.65 21.12
CA VAL A 483 25.88 -6.92 22.39
C VAL A 483 25.54 -5.62 23.11
N GLY A 484 24.55 -5.69 24.00
CA GLY A 484 24.22 -4.58 24.89
C GLY A 484 25.38 -4.16 25.81
N ALA A 485 25.42 -2.87 26.09
CA ALA A 485 26.26 -2.24 27.11
C ALA A 485 25.39 -1.42 28.06
N GLU A 486 25.82 -1.29 29.31
CA GLU A 486 25.30 -0.29 30.23
C GLU A 486 26.15 0.98 30.04
N PRO A 487 25.54 2.14 29.73
CA PRO A 487 26.27 3.37 29.42
C PRO A 487 26.95 3.93 30.67
N ALA A 488 27.99 4.75 30.50
CA ALA A 488 28.70 5.35 31.63
C ALA A 488 27.85 6.37 32.43
N SER A 489 26.76 6.87 31.84
CA SER A 489 25.70 7.61 32.53
C SER A 489 24.40 7.57 31.74
N GLU A 490 23.26 7.81 32.39
CA GLU A 490 21.95 7.95 31.73
C GLU A 490 21.85 9.20 30.83
N ASN A 491 22.82 10.12 30.92
CA ASN A 491 22.91 11.34 30.10
C ASN A 491 23.90 11.19 28.92
N ASP A 492 24.36 9.97 28.61
CA ASP A 492 25.29 9.75 27.50
C ASP A 492 24.58 9.99 26.15
N ALA A 493 25.01 11.02 25.41
CA ALA A 493 24.24 11.58 24.30
C ALA A 493 24.30 10.74 23.01
N SER A 494 25.02 9.62 22.97
CA SER A 494 25.08 8.75 21.79
C SER A 494 24.41 7.41 22.04
N LEU A 495 23.53 6.99 21.11
CA LEU A 495 22.94 5.65 21.07
C LEU A 495 24.00 4.53 21.06
N LEU A 496 25.23 4.80 20.59
CA LEU A 496 26.32 3.82 20.60
C LEU A 496 26.83 3.49 22.01
N SER A 497 26.57 4.31 23.02
CA SER A 497 26.97 4.02 24.41
C SER A 497 26.29 2.76 24.99
N TYR A 498 25.16 2.36 24.41
CA TYR A 498 24.39 1.16 24.75
C TYR A 498 24.85 -0.10 23.97
N LEU A 499 25.86 0.01 23.11
CA LEU A 499 26.29 -1.07 22.20
C LEU A 499 27.80 -1.28 22.22
N ARG A 500 28.24 -2.53 22.10
CA ARG A 500 29.66 -2.89 22.01
C ARG A 500 29.86 -4.20 21.26
N GLN A 501 31.10 -4.46 20.82
CA GLN A 501 31.51 -5.82 20.46
C GLN A 501 31.74 -6.68 21.71
N GLY A 502 31.51 -7.98 21.58
CA GLY A 502 31.82 -8.98 22.60
C GLY A 502 31.82 -10.41 22.06
N SER A 503 32.03 -11.36 22.96
CA SER A 503 31.78 -12.78 22.70
C SER A 503 30.29 -13.02 22.40
N CYS A 504 30.01 -14.13 21.71
CA CYS A 504 28.66 -14.64 21.47
C CYS A 504 28.23 -15.70 22.50
N GLU A 505 28.96 -15.76 23.62
CA GLU A 505 28.85 -16.67 24.76
C GLU A 505 29.25 -15.90 26.03
#